data_AF-A0A7C4YK91-F1
#
_entry.id   AF-A0A7C4YK91-F1
#
_cell.length_a   1.000
_cell.length_b   1.000
_cell.length_c   1.000
_cell.angle_alpha   90.00
_cell.angle_beta   90.00
_cell.angle_gamma   90.00
#
_symmetry.space_group_name_H-M   'P 1'
#
loop_
_entity.id
_entity.type
_entity.pdbx_description
1 polymer ?
#
loop_
_entity_poly.entity_id
_entity_poly.type
_entity_poly.pdbx_seq_one_letter_code
_entity_poly.pdbx_strand_id
1 'polypeptide(L)'
;MNEGSEFLVSHGRAAALSRCTALGAWRPQRLDRVVLQSARGLELGDVLGPADAACDTTNLSTGQLIRRATAEDVAVAEALRQRSAALLGDFQREVEILGLPMLALDAELLLDGSEAFVQVLCWGDATVTPLVEKLSLGHATRVRIVDLSRAKSDDHGCSSCGGGGCGSCGEGGCGEGGCAKDSCSSGDFKTADDLTAYFLKLREEMLSHPRVPLL
;
A
#
# COMPACT_ATOMS: atom_id res chain seq x y z
N MET A 1 -10.22 -8.52 30.90
CA MET A 1 -9.45 -8.47 29.65
C MET A 1 -9.36 -7.01 29.29
N ASN A 2 -8.20 -6.37 29.52
CA ASN A 2 -8.01 -4.98 29.11
C ASN A 2 -7.81 -4.99 27.60
N GLU A 3 -8.86 -4.67 26.83
CA GLU A 3 -8.73 -4.27 25.44
C GLU A 3 -7.83 -3.02 25.42
N GLY A 4 -6.53 -3.24 25.22
CA GLY A 4 -5.61 -2.15 24.88
C GLY A 4 -6.14 -1.53 23.60
N SER A 5 -6.45 -0.23 23.64
CA SER A 5 -6.96 0.48 22.47
C SER A 5 -6.02 0.25 21.29
N GLU A 6 -6.52 -0.33 20.21
CA GLU A 6 -5.79 -0.51 18.96
C GLU A 6 -5.89 0.77 18.14
N PHE A 7 -4.81 1.09 17.43
CA PHE A 7 -4.69 2.28 16.61
C PHE A 7 -4.20 1.90 15.23
N LEU A 8 -4.71 2.61 14.21
CA LEU A 8 -4.20 2.51 12.85
C LEU A 8 -3.06 3.52 12.68
N VAL A 9 -1.93 3.04 12.16
CA VAL A 9 -0.71 3.85 11.99
C VAL A 9 -0.21 3.68 10.56
N SER A 10 0.04 4.80 9.90
CA SER A 10 0.77 4.81 8.63
C SER A 10 2.25 5.01 8.92
N HIS A 11 3.12 4.19 8.32
CA HIS A 11 4.55 4.25 8.58
C HIS A 11 5.37 3.89 7.34
N GLY A 12 6.61 4.35 7.41
CA GLY A 12 7.59 4.25 6.35
C GLY A 12 7.22 4.93 5.03
N ARG A 13 8.11 4.84 4.04
CA ARG A 13 8.00 5.57 2.76
C ARG A 13 6.92 5.03 1.83
N ALA A 14 6.64 3.73 1.91
CA ALA A 14 5.55 3.10 1.19
C ALA A 14 4.16 3.36 1.80
N ALA A 15 4.07 4.20 2.85
CA ALA A 15 2.86 4.47 3.62
C ALA A 15 2.17 3.18 4.09
N ALA A 16 2.97 2.21 4.56
CA ALA A 16 2.46 0.93 5.04
C ALA A 16 1.51 1.16 6.21
N LEU A 17 0.44 0.37 6.26
CA LEU A 17 -0.55 0.45 7.33
C LEU A 17 -0.35 -0.71 8.31
N SER A 18 -0.33 -0.37 9.59
CA SER A 18 -0.30 -1.35 10.67
C SER A 18 -1.36 -1.07 11.71
N ARG A 19 -1.91 -2.16 12.26
CA ARG A 19 -2.70 -2.13 13.49
C ARG A 19 -1.74 -2.22 14.67
N CYS A 20 -1.70 -1.19 15.50
CA CYS A 20 -0.75 -1.11 16.60
C CYS A 20 -1.45 -0.97 17.95
N THR A 21 -0.95 -1.68 18.95
CA THR A 21 -1.36 -1.50 20.35
C THR A 21 -0.44 -0.51 21.05
N ALA A 22 -1.01 0.40 21.86
CA ALA A 22 -0.21 1.36 22.61
C ALA A 22 0.46 0.71 23.82
N LEU A 23 1.79 0.85 23.93
CA LEU A 23 2.55 0.40 25.10
C LEU A 23 2.41 1.42 26.24
N GLY A 24 1.74 1.03 27.32
CA GLY A 24 1.56 1.85 28.53
C GLY A 24 0.24 2.64 28.57
N ALA A 25 0.13 3.56 29.52
CA ALA A 25 -1.11 4.27 29.86
C ALA A 25 -1.25 5.64 29.15
N TRP A 26 -0.82 5.75 27.89
CA TRP A 26 -0.98 6.96 27.10
C TRP A 26 -1.92 6.71 25.92
N ARG A 27 -2.62 7.77 25.49
CA ARG A 27 -3.57 7.72 24.38
C ARG A 27 -3.04 8.53 23.20
N PRO A 28 -2.55 7.87 22.14
CA PRO A 28 -2.24 8.54 20.89
C PRO A 28 -3.50 9.21 20.30
N GLN A 29 -3.32 10.39 19.71
CA GLN A 29 -4.34 11.11 18.95
C GLN A 29 -4.02 11.05 17.47
N ARG A 30 -5.04 11.26 16.64
CA ARG A 30 -4.86 11.36 15.19
C ARG A 30 -3.85 12.47 14.86
N LEU A 31 -2.97 12.20 13.89
CA LEU A 31 -1.83 13.03 13.47
C LEU A 31 -0.68 13.10 14.49
N ASP A 32 -0.74 12.40 15.62
CA ASP A 32 0.46 12.26 16.46
C ASP A 32 1.53 11.47 15.71
N ARG A 33 2.75 12.01 15.71
CA ARG A 33 3.93 11.30 15.24
C ARG A 33 4.47 10.41 16.35
N VAL A 34 4.69 9.14 16.03
CA VAL A 34 4.96 8.09 17.00
C VAL A 34 6.10 7.20 16.53
N VAL A 35 6.84 6.65 17.49
CA VAL A 35 7.80 5.57 17.26
C VAL A 35 7.06 4.25 17.46
N LEU A 36 7.12 3.38 16.47
CA LEU A 36 6.48 2.07 16.47
C LEU A 36 7.48 0.95 16.21
N GLN A 37 7.21 -0.21 16.78
CA GLN A 37 7.83 -1.47 16.41
C GLN A 37 6.88 -2.19 15.46
N SER A 38 7.23 -2.23 14.17
CA SER A 38 6.51 -2.97 13.14
C SER A 38 7.11 -4.36 12.94
N ALA A 39 6.54 -5.14 12.01
CA ALA A 39 7.14 -6.39 11.54
C ALA A 39 8.49 -6.20 10.82
N ARG A 40 8.79 -4.99 10.33
CA ARG A 40 10.07 -4.65 9.71
C ARG A 40 11.13 -4.25 10.74
N GLY A 41 10.73 -3.52 11.78
CA GLY A 41 11.62 -3.08 12.83
C GLY A 41 11.13 -1.79 13.49
N LEU A 42 12.05 -0.98 14.00
CA LEU A 42 11.74 0.30 14.63
C LEU A 42 11.54 1.39 13.57
N GLU A 43 10.37 2.02 13.56
CA GLU A 43 9.97 2.99 12.52
C GLU A 43 9.34 4.24 13.13
N LEU A 44 9.30 5.32 12.35
CA LEU A 44 8.42 6.46 12.60
C LEU A 44 7.13 6.29 11.80
N GLY A 45 6.02 6.67 12.42
CA GLY A 45 4.72 6.69 11.78
C GLY A 45 3.82 7.79 12.30
N ASP A 46 2.70 7.96 11.62
CA ASP A 46 1.66 8.92 11.95
C ASP A 46 0.37 8.17 12.29
N VAL A 47 -0.22 8.51 13.43
CA VAL A 47 -1.45 7.88 13.91
C VAL A 47 -2.62 8.36 13.05
N LEU A 48 -3.34 7.44 12.43
CA LEU A 48 -4.52 7.74 11.62
C LEU A 48 -5.81 7.81 12.44
N GLY A 49 -5.85 7.11 13.57
CA GLY A 49 -7.00 7.06 14.48
C GLY A 49 -7.07 5.73 15.24
N PRO A 50 -8.12 5.53 16.06
CA PRO A 50 -8.41 4.23 16.64
C PRO A 50 -8.75 3.21 15.54
N ALA A 51 -8.31 1.97 15.70
CA ALA A 51 -8.77 0.86 14.87
C ALA A 51 -10.11 0.38 15.45
N ASP A 52 -11.22 0.90 14.91
CA ASP A 52 -12.56 0.51 15.30
C ASP A 52 -13.05 -0.72 14.52
N ALA A 53 -14.13 -1.35 15.00
CA ALA A 53 -14.70 -2.54 14.38
C ALA A 53 -15.27 -2.28 12.97
N ALA A 54 -15.43 -1.01 12.56
CA ALA A 54 -15.86 -0.63 11.22
C ALA A 54 -14.71 -0.68 10.19
N CYS A 55 -13.46 -0.68 10.63
CA CYS A 55 -12.30 -0.77 9.78
C CYS A 55 -11.92 -2.24 9.58
N ASP A 56 -12.02 -2.76 8.35
CA ASP A 56 -11.46 -4.08 8.04
C ASP A 56 -9.92 -4.00 8.11
N THR A 57 -9.38 -4.49 9.23
CA THR A 57 -7.95 -4.51 9.51
C THR A 57 -7.38 -5.93 9.46
N THR A 58 -8.12 -6.89 8.91
CA THR A 58 -7.77 -8.31 8.96
C THR A 58 -6.44 -8.60 8.26
N ASN A 59 -6.17 -7.90 7.16
CA ASN A 59 -4.95 -8.05 6.35
C ASN A 59 -3.83 -7.09 6.75
N LEU A 60 -4.03 -6.26 7.78
CA LEU A 60 -3.01 -5.33 8.22
C LEU A 60 -1.99 -6.03 9.11
N SER A 61 -0.72 -5.69 8.88
CA SER A 61 0.36 -6.07 9.77
C SER A 61 0.12 -5.54 11.18
N THR A 62 0.46 -6.32 12.20
CA THR A 62 0.37 -5.90 13.60
C THR A 62 1.69 -5.30 14.07
N GLY A 63 1.61 -4.35 15.02
CA GLY A 63 2.77 -3.69 15.61
C GLY A 63 2.50 -3.16 17.01
N GLN A 64 3.47 -2.45 17.58
CA GLN A 64 3.35 -1.82 18.90
C GLN A 64 3.78 -0.36 18.85
N LEU A 65 2.98 0.55 19.40
CA LEU A 65 3.38 1.94 19.60
C LEU A 65 4.21 2.04 20.88
N ILE A 66 5.46 2.45 20.74
CA ILE A 66 6.41 2.50 21.86
C ILE A 66 6.22 3.81 22.63
N ARG A 67 6.20 4.94 21.90
CA ARG A 67 6.09 6.29 22.48
C ARG A 67 5.77 7.34 21.40
N ARG A 68 5.44 8.55 21.85
CA ARG A 68 5.44 9.75 20.99
C ARG A 68 6.86 9.99 20.46
N ALA A 69 6.95 10.41 19.21
CA ALA A 69 8.22 10.80 18.61
C ALA A 69 8.74 12.10 19.25
N THR A 70 10.03 12.15 19.52
CA THR A 70 10.73 13.36 19.96
C THR A 70 11.26 14.12 18.74
N ALA A 71 11.69 15.37 18.97
CA ALA A 71 12.38 16.14 17.93
C ALA A 71 13.69 15.45 17.47
N GLU A 72 14.35 14.70 18.36
CA GLU A 72 15.53 13.91 18.04
C GLU A 72 15.21 12.77 17.07
N ASP A 73 14.12 12.01 17.31
CA ASP A 73 13.72 10.93 16.38
C ASP A 73 13.43 11.47 14.97
N VAL A 74 12.75 12.62 14.90
CA VAL A 74 12.44 13.27 13.63
C VAL A 74 13.72 13.72 12.92
N ALA A 75 14.69 14.27 13.65
CA ALA A 75 15.98 14.65 13.09
C ALA A 75 16.79 13.43 12.61
N VAL A 76 16.78 12.33 13.37
CA VAL A 76 17.42 11.06 12.99
C VAL A 76 16.78 10.51 11.71
N ALA A 77 15.46 10.50 11.62
CA ALA A 77 14.76 10.04 10.42
C ALA A 77 15.08 10.89 9.18
N GLU A 78 15.22 12.20 9.35
CA GLU A 78 15.63 13.09 8.25
C GLU A 78 17.07 12.81 7.80
N ALA A 79 17.99 12.55 8.73
CA ALA A 79 19.36 12.14 8.38
C ALA A 79 19.40 10.77 7.69
N LEU A 80 18.59 9.82 8.16
CA LEU A 80 18.43 8.51 7.54
C LEU A 80 17.86 8.63 6.13
N ARG A 81 16.91 9.54 5.89
CA ARG A 81 16.35 9.83 4.57
C ARG A 81 17.42 10.25 3.57
N GLN A 82 18.37 11.10 3.99
CA GLN A 82 19.49 11.51 3.14
C GLN A 82 20.42 10.33 2.82
N ARG A 83 20.69 9.48 3.82
CA ARG A 83 21.47 8.24 3.62
C ARG A 83 20.76 7.25 2.69
N SER A 84 19.43 7.12 2.80
CA SER A 84 18.63 6.27 1.91
C SER A 84 18.73 6.73 0.46
N ALA A 85 18.73 8.05 0.21
CA ALA A 85 18.89 8.59 -1.14
C ALA A 85 20.27 8.25 -1.74
N ALA A 86 21.34 8.30 -0.94
CA ALA A 86 22.66 7.87 -1.37
C ALA A 86 22.69 6.36 -1.67
N LEU A 87 22.12 5.54 -0.78
CA LEU A 87 22.00 4.09 -0.97
C LEU A 87 21.21 3.75 -2.25
N LEU A 88 20.12 4.45 -2.53
CA LEU A 88 19.32 4.27 -3.74
C LEU A 88 20.14 4.54 -5.01
N GLY A 89 20.91 5.64 -5.01
CA GLY A 89 21.78 5.99 -6.14
C GLY A 89 22.89 4.96 -6.36
N ASP A 90 23.50 4.46 -5.29
CA ASP A 90 24.50 3.39 -5.37
C ASP A 90 23.88 2.08 -5.86
N PHE A 91 22.69 1.73 -5.36
CA PHE A 91 21.95 0.56 -5.81
C PHE A 91 21.66 0.61 -7.30
N GLN A 92 21.11 1.73 -7.79
CA GLN A 92 20.78 1.89 -9.20
C GLN A 92 22.04 1.82 -10.09
N ARG A 93 23.15 2.40 -9.65
CA ARG A 93 24.43 2.32 -10.38
C ARG A 93 24.93 0.88 -10.51
N GLU A 94 24.84 0.09 -9.43
CA GLU A 94 25.28 -1.30 -9.44
C GLU A 94 24.35 -2.19 -10.28
N VAL A 95 23.04 -1.92 -10.28
CA VAL A 95 22.07 -2.56 -11.17
C VAL A 95 22.45 -2.36 -12.64
N GLU A 96 22.83 -1.13 -13.02
CA GLU A 96 23.26 -0.79 -14.38
C GLU A 96 24.58 -1.47 -14.76
N ILE A 97 25.57 -1.48 -13.86
CA ILE A 97 26.87 -2.14 -14.07
C ILE A 97 26.68 -3.65 -14.28
N LEU A 98 25.80 -4.28 -13.49
CA LEU A 98 25.52 -5.72 -13.56
C LEU A 98 24.53 -6.08 -14.67
N GLY A 99 23.92 -5.09 -15.34
CA GLY A 99 22.92 -5.31 -16.39
C GLY A 99 21.66 -6.03 -15.90
N LEU A 100 21.26 -5.80 -14.65
CA LEU A 100 20.13 -6.51 -14.06
C LEU A 100 18.79 -5.96 -14.60
N PRO A 101 17.80 -6.81 -14.90
CA PRO A 101 16.47 -6.41 -15.37
C PRO A 101 15.59 -5.87 -14.22
N MET A 102 16.06 -4.84 -13.54
CA MET A 102 15.34 -4.18 -12.45
C MET A 102 15.56 -2.67 -12.41
N LEU A 103 14.63 -1.96 -11.77
CA LEU A 103 14.70 -0.52 -11.53
C LEU A 103 14.47 -0.26 -10.05
N ALA A 104 15.36 0.49 -9.41
CA ALA A 104 15.17 0.94 -8.05
C ALA A 104 14.25 2.16 -8.03
N LEU A 105 13.14 2.06 -7.30
CA LEU A 105 12.15 3.13 -7.20
C LEU A 105 12.40 4.01 -5.98
N ASP A 106 12.66 3.38 -4.84
CA ASP A 106 12.84 4.08 -3.58
C ASP A 106 13.68 3.24 -2.60
N ALA A 107 14.22 3.89 -1.58
CA ALA A 107 14.91 3.24 -0.49
C ALA A 107 14.58 3.91 0.84
N GLU A 108 14.55 3.09 1.89
CA GLU A 108 14.23 3.51 3.24
C GLU A 108 15.16 2.82 4.23
N LEU A 109 15.72 3.56 5.19
CA LEU A 109 16.36 2.98 6.37
C LEU A 109 15.40 3.04 7.55
N LEU A 110 15.36 1.96 8.33
CA LEU A 110 14.64 1.94 9.61
C LEU A 110 15.24 2.94 10.61
N LEU A 111 14.47 3.32 11.63
CA LEU A 111 14.84 4.37 12.59
C LEU A 111 16.09 4.01 13.41
N ASP A 112 16.34 2.71 13.61
CA ASP A 112 17.55 2.20 14.27
C ASP A 112 18.77 2.13 13.33
N GLY A 113 18.59 2.39 12.04
CA GLY A 113 19.62 2.30 11.00
C GLY A 113 20.12 0.89 10.73
N SER A 114 19.46 -0.15 11.25
CA SER A 114 19.95 -1.54 11.17
C SER A 114 19.64 -2.22 9.84
N GLU A 115 18.49 -1.90 9.25
CA GLU A 115 18.02 -2.43 7.97
C GLU A 115 17.62 -1.33 6.99
N ALA A 116 17.86 -1.60 5.71
CA ALA A 116 17.45 -0.77 4.59
C ALA A 116 16.51 -1.58 3.68
N PHE A 117 15.37 -1.02 3.31
CA PHE A 117 14.42 -1.58 2.36
C PHE A 117 14.53 -0.82 1.04
N VAL A 118 14.87 -1.51 -0.03
CA VAL A 118 14.90 -0.96 -1.39
C VAL A 118 13.71 -1.49 -2.16
N GLN A 119 12.83 -0.60 -2.60
CA GLN A 119 11.68 -0.94 -3.44
C GLN A 119 12.12 -0.97 -4.89
N VAL A 120 11.87 -2.09 -5.58
CA VAL A 120 12.30 -2.30 -6.97
C VAL A 120 11.14 -2.77 -7.84
N LEU A 121 11.27 -2.56 -9.14
CA LEU A 121 10.48 -3.26 -10.16
C LEU A 121 11.39 -4.22 -10.89
N CYS A 122 11.08 -5.53 -10.85
CA CYS A 122 11.79 -6.55 -11.61
C CYS A 122 10.95 -6.99 -12.82
N TRP A 123 11.55 -7.10 -14.00
CA TRP A 123 10.88 -7.60 -15.22
C TRP A 123 11.54 -8.85 -15.83
N GLY A 124 12.53 -9.42 -15.13
CA GLY A 124 13.17 -10.67 -15.50
C GLY A 124 13.80 -11.36 -14.29
N ASP A 125 14.30 -12.57 -14.48
CA ASP A 125 15.03 -13.28 -13.44
C ASP A 125 16.44 -12.70 -13.27
N ALA A 126 16.78 -12.38 -12.02
CA ALA A 126 18.03 -11.71 -11.68
C ALA A 126 18.58 -12.23 -10.36
N THR A 127 19.87 -12.58 -10.34
CA THR A 127 20.55 -12.95 -9.10
C THR A 127 20.98 -11.68 -8.37
N VAL A 128 20.20 -11.29 -7.36
CA VAL A 128 20.43 -10.07 -6.57
C VAL A 128 21.45 -10.22 -5.43
N THR A 129 21.85 -11.45 -5.09
CA THR A 129 22.79 -11.74 -3.99
C THR A 129 24.08 -10.90 -4.02
N PRO A 130 24.84 -10.83 -5.13
CA PRO A 130 26.08 -10.05 -5.16
C PRO A 130 25.84 -8.53 -5.00
N LEU A 131 24.71 -8.03 -5.49
CA LEU A 131 24.30 -6.64 -5.34
C LEU A 131 24.01 -6.31 -3.87
N VAL A 132 23.21 -7.15 -3.22
CA VAL A 132 22.82 -6.97 -1.81
C VAL A 132 24.04 -7.05 -0.88
N GLU A 133 24.94 -8.00 -1.10
CA GLU A 133 26.16 -8.17 -0.28
C GLU A 133 27.07 -6.95 -0.39
N LYS A 134 27.33 -6.48 -1.63
CA LYS A 134 28.18 -5.31 -1.88
C LYS A 134 27.63 -4.05 -1.21
N LEU A 135 26.33 -3.80 -1.36
CA LEU A 135 25.68 -2.62 -0.76
C LEU A 135 25.60 -2.72 0.76
N SER A 136 25.34 -3.92 1.30
CA SER A 136 25.29 -4.13 2.74
C SER A 136 26.65 -3.86 3.40
N LEU A 137 27.74 -4.27 2.75
CA LEU A 137 29.10 -3.99 3.20
C LEU A 137 29.43 -2.49 3.10
N GLY A 138 29.09 -1.84 1.98
CA GLY A 138 29.40 -0.43 1.72
C GLY A 138 28.67 0.55 2.65
N HIS A 139 27.43 0.24 3.03
CA HIS A 139 26.59 1.10 3.86
C HIS A 139 26.55 0.69 5.34
N ALA A 140 27.21 -0.43 5.71
CA ALA A 140 27.16 -1.04 7.05
C ALA A 140 25.72 -1.24 7.57
N THR A 141 24.82 -1.66 6.69
CA THR A 141 23.38 -1.83 6.96
C THR A 141 22.88 -3.07 6.22
N ARG A 142 21.92 -3.83 6.79
CA ARG A 142 21.36 -4.98 6.07
C ARG A 142 20.39 -4.51 4.99
N VAL A 143 20.71 -4.75 3.73
CA VAL A 143 19.84 -4.38 2.60
C VAL A 143 18.85 -5.50 2.31
N ARG A 144 17.56 -5.14 2.24
CA ARG A 144 16.46 -6.01 1.82
C ARG A 144 15.79 -5.44 0.59
N ILE A 145 15.50 -6.29 -0.38
CA ILE A 145 14.83 -5.90 -1.62
C ILE A 145 13.36 -6.24 -1.50
N VAL A 146 12.50 -5.27 -1.84
CA VAL A 146 11.05 -5.44 -1.94
C VAL A 146 10.66 -5.29 -3.40
N ASP A 147 10.34 -6.41 -4.04
CA ASP A 147 9.87 -6.41 -5.43
C ASP A 147 8.38 -6.03 -5.48
N LEU A 148 8.09 -4.92 -6.15
CA LEU A 148 6.74 -4.40 -6.33
C LEU A 148 6.08 -4.88 -7.64
N SER A 149 6.82 -5.53 -8.55
CA SER A 149 6.22 -6.05 -9.79
C SER A 149 5.42 -7.32 -9.56
N ARG A 150 5.79 -8.09 -8.53
CA ARG A 150 5.08 -9.27 -8.07
C ARG A 150 4.06 -8.81 -7.03
N ALA A 151 2.82 -8.60 -7.45
CA ALA A 151 1.72 -8.50 -6.50
C ALA A 151 1.80 -9.72 -5.58
N LYS A 152 1.88 -9.50 -4.26
CA LYS A 152 1.76 -10.60 -3.31
C LYS A 152 0.42 -11.25 -3.60
N SER A 153 0.44 -12.45 -4.17
CA SER A 153 -0.75 -13.29 -4.24
C SER A 153 -1.03 -13.70 -2.81
N ASP A 154 -1.79 -12.90 -2.09
CA ASP A 154 -2.61 -13.44 -1.03
C ASP A 154 -3.44 -14.54 -1.70
N ASP A 155 -3.34 -15.75 -1.19
CA ASP A 155 -4.07 -16.96 -1.61
C ASP A 155 -5.56 -16.80 -1.31
N HIS A 156 -6.15 -15.72 -1.80
CA HIS A 156 -7.56 -15.62 -2.05
C HIS A 156 -7.77 -16.34 -3.37
N GLY A 157 -8.19 -17.60 -3.27
CA GLY A 157 -8.75 -18.37 -4.36
C GLY A 157 -9.94 -17.66 -4.99
N CYS A 158 -9.67 -16.64 -5.81
CA CYS A 158 -10.56 -16.16 -6.84
C CYS A 158 -10.06 -16.72 -8.19
N SER A 159 -9.98 -18.04 -8.26
CA SER A 159 -9.89 -18.77 -9.53
C SER A 159 -11.26 -18.77 -10.21
N SER A 160 -11.84 -17.59 -10.49
CA SER A 160 -12.93 -17.44 -11.47
C SER A 160 -13.33 -15.97 -11.62
N CYS A 161 -12.49 -15.18 -12.29
CA CYS A 161 -12.94 -13.97 -12.98
C CYS A 161 -12.03 -13.71 -14.18
N GLY A 162 -11.89 -14.73 -15.03
CA GLY A 162 -11.04 -14.67 -16.21
C GLY A 162 -11.30 -15.81 -17.18
N GLY A 163 -12.47 -15.77 -17.84
CA GLY A 163 -12.69 -16.50 -19.09
C GLY A 163 -13.57 -17.75 -19.00
N GLY A 164 -14.77 -17.64 -19.57
CA GLY A 164 -15.49 -18.75 -20.19
C GLY A 164 -16.40 -19.58 -19.30
N GLY A 165 -17.71 -19.51 -19.57
CA GLY A 165 -18.66 -20.57 -19.21
C GLY A 165 -19.26 -20.47 -17.81
N CYS A 166 -20.30 -19.65 -17.68
CA CYS A 166 -21.40 -19.93 -16.74
C CYS A 166 -21.95 -21.32 -17.08
N GLY A 167 -21.58 -22.31 -16.28
CA GLY A 167 -22.03 -23.68 -16.42
C GLY A 167 -21.72 -24.42 -15.13
N SER A 168 -22.78 -24.78 -14.39
CA SER A 168 -22.79 -25.57 -13.16
C SER A 168 -22.65 -24.81 -11.84
N CYS A 169 -23.69 -24.03 -11.51
CA CYS A 169 -24.10 -23.87 -10.11
C CYS A 169 -24.85 -25.15 -9.72
N GLY A 170 -24.12 -26.11 -9.16
CA GLY A 170 -24.72 -27.20 -8.39
C GLY A 170 -25.33 -26.67 -7.09
N GLU A 171 -26.43 -27.28 -6.70
CA GLU A 171 -27.28 -27.05 -5.52
C GLU A 171 -26.63 -26.33 -4.33
N GLY A 172 -27.18 -25.16 -3.96
CA GLY A 172 -26.78 -24.44 -2.77
C GLY A 172 -27.46 -23.07 -2.57
N GLY A 173 -28.79 -23.06 -2.42
CA GLY A 173 -29.54 -22.08 -1.62
C GLY A 173 -29.33 -20.58 -1.86
N CYS A 174 -30.02 -20.01 -2.85
CA CYS A 174 -30.30 -18.58 -2.91
C CYS A 174 -31.44 -18.26 -1.94
N GLY A 175 -31.10 -17.76 -0.74
CA GLY A 175 -32.08 -17.19 0.19
C GLY A 175 -32.68 -15.89 -0.35
N GLU A 176 -33.99 -15.78 -0.20
CA GLU A 176 -34.85 -14.65 -0.58
C GLU A 176 -34.33 -13.32 -0.02
N GLY A 177 -34.03 -12.37 -0.92
CA GLY A 177 -33.64 -11.01 -0.57
C GLY A 177 -33.42 -10.21 -1.83
N GLY A 178 -34.48 -9.55 -2.30
CA GLY A 178 -34.56 -8.99 -3.64
C GLY A 178 -33.50 -7.93 -3.95
N CYS A 179 -32.66 -8.22 -4.93
CA CYS A 179 -32.17 -7.19 -5.83
C CYS A 179 -33.35 -6.80 -6.73
N ALA A 180 -34.03 -5.72 -6.34
CA ALA A 180 -34.94 -5.01 -7.23
C ALA A 180 -34.20 -4.73 -8.54
N LYS A 181 -34.66 -5.41 -9.59
CA LYS A 181 -34.41 -5.02 -10.97
C LYS A 181 -34.91 -3.57 -11.13
N ASP A 182 -34.29 -2.84 -12.05
CA ASP A 182 -34.78 -1.55 -12.59
C ASP A 182 -34.05 -0.26 -12.16
N SER A 183 -32.71 -0.24 -12.18
CA SER A 183 -32.00 0.98 -12.63
C SER A 183 -30.53 0.74 -13.05
N CYS A 184 -30.29 -0.26 -13.89
CA CYS A 184 -29.14 -0.22 -14.81
C CYS A 184 -29.72 0.16 -16.16
N SER A 185 -29.31 1.30 -16.72
CA SER A 185 -29.76 1.77 -18.04
C SER A 185 -29.45 0.71 -19.09
N SER A 186 -30.44 -0.08 -19.46
CA SER A 186 -30.42 -1.01 -20.57
C SER A 186 -30.51 -0.23 -21.88
N GLY A 187 -29.38 0.32 -22.30
CA GLY A 187 -29.19 0.77 -23.67
C GLY A 187 -28.67 -0.40 -24.51
N ASP A 188 -29.56 -1.04 -25.27
CA ASP A 188 -29.18 -1.98 -26.34
C ASP A 188 -28.59 -1.17 -27.51
N PHE A 189 -27.34 -0.73 -27.37
CA PHE A 189 -26.62 -0.08 -28.46
C PHE A 189 -26.02 -1.16 -29.36
N LYS A 190 -26.55 -1.27 -30.57
CA LYS A 190 -26.14 -2.33 -31.51
C LYS A 190 -24.90 -1.96 -32.31
N THR A 191 -24.50 -0.68 -32.34
CA THR A 191 -23.34 -0.21 -33.10
C THR A 191 -22.58 0.91 -32.37
N ALA A 192 -21.31 1.10 -32.73
CA ALA A 192 -20.46 2.15 -32.17
C ALA A 192 -20.96 3.58 -32.52
N ASP A 193 -21.68 3.73 -33.63
CA ASP A 193 -22.26 5.01 -34.05
C ASP A 193 -23.42 5.41 -33.13
N ASP A 194 -24.22 4.45 -32.66
CA ASP A 194 -25.31 4.70 -31.71
C ASP A 194 -24.78 5.22 -30.35
N LEU A 195 -23.65 4.67 -29.90
CA LEU A 195 -22.97 5.15 -28.70
C LEU A 195 -22.44 6.57 -28.89
N THR A 196 -21.86 6.86 -30.06
CA THR A 196 -21.31 8.18 -30.36
C THR A 196 -22.41 9.24 -30.37
N ALA A 197 -23.56 8.95 -30.98
CA ALA A 197 -24.73 9.82 -30.96
C ALA A 197 -25.29 10.02 -29.55
N TYR A 198 -25.33 8.95 -28.75
CA TYR A 198 -25.77 9.00 -27.36
C TYR A 198 -24.89 9.91 -26.49
N PHE A 199 -23.55 9.79 -26.59
CA PHE A 199 -22.64 10.63 -25.82
C PHE A 199 -22.62 12.09 -26.27
N LEU A 200 -22.84 12.36 -27.57
CA LEU A 200 -23.02 13.73 -28.07
C LEU A 200 -24.25 14.39 -27.45
N LYS A 201 -25.38 13.66 -27.39
CA LYS A 201 -26.60 14.15 -26.75
C LYS A 201 -26.41 14.42 -25.25
N LEU A 202 -25.76 13.50 -24.54
CA LEU A 202 -25.47 13.69 -23.11
C LEU A 202 -24.59 14.92 -22.85
N ARG A 203 -23.64 15.18 -23.74
CA ARG A 203 -22.77 16.36 -23.65
C ARG A 203 -23.57 17.66 -23.79
N GLU A 204 -24.53 17.71 -24.70
CA GLU A 204 -25.42 18.88 -24.85
C GLU A 204 -26.29 19.09 -23.61
N GLU A 205 -26.82 18.01 -23.03
CA GLU A 205 -27.59 18.07 -21.79
C GLU A 205 -26.75 18.53 -20.58
N MET A 206 -25.48 18.11 -20.50
CA MET A 206 -24.55 18.56 -19.47
C MET A 206 -24.11 20.02 -19.63
N LEU A 207 -24.13 20.56 -20.85
CA LEU A 207 -23.82 21.96 -21.11
C LEU A 207 -25.02 22.88 -20.88
N SER A 208 -26.24 22.38 -21.04
CA SER A 208 -27.47 23.15 -20.79
C SER A 208 -27.83 23.27 -19.31
N HIS A 209 -27.29 22.41 -18.44
CA HIS A 209 -27.48 22.49 -16.99
C HIS A 209 -26.25 23.13 -16.31
N PRO A 210 -26.31 24.39 -15.87
CA PRO A 210 -25.20 25.01 -15.16
C PRO A 210 -24.95 24.28 -13.83
N ARG A 211 -23.72 23.81 -13.63
CA ARG A 211 -23.29 23.16 -12.39
C ARG A 211 -23.38 24.18 -11.25
N VAL A 212 -24.28 23.94 -10.30
CA VAL A 212 -24.39 24.75 -9.08
C VAL A 212 -23.16 24.44 -8.21
N PRO A 213 -22.29 25.43 -7.90
CA PRO A 213 -21.21 25.20 -6.97
C PRO A 213 -21.79 24.97 -5.58
N LEU A 214 -21.36 23.89 -4.94
CA LEU A 214 -21.66 23.64 -3.53
C LEU A 214 -20.80 24.62 -2.72
N LEU A 215 -21.44 25.68 -2.21
CA LEU A 215 -20.91 26.56 -1.16
C LEU A 215 -21.01 25.86 0.20
#